data_AF-A0A930AIN3-F1
#
_entry.id   AF-A0A930AIN3-F1
#
_cell.length_a   1.000
_cell.length_b   1.000
_cell.length_c   1.000
_cell.angle_alpha   90.00
_cell.angle_beta   90.00
_cell.angle_gamma   90.00
#
_symmetry.space_group_name_H-M   'P 1'
#
loop_
_entity.id
_entity.type
_entity.pdbx_description
1 polymer ?
#
loop_
_entity_poly.entity_id
_entity_poly.type
_entity_poly.pdbx_seq_one_letter_code
_entity_poly.pdbx_strand_id
1 'polypeptide(L)'
;MTKETIKLFSEMHAEPSWLSDLRQKAFDKIESLELPVIERVKFHRWNLGDGTITESEPSANVPDFTALDNHLKLVQVGTQTVFEQIPVELAEQGVIFTDFHSALEEIPELVEEFFMSSVKYDDDKLAAYHTAYFNSGAVLY
;
A
#
# COMPACT_ATOMS: atom_id res chain seq x y z
N MET A 1 4.75 -11.58 13.37
CA MET A 1 6.03 -11.23 12.70
C MET A 1 7.02 -10.63 13.67
N THR A 2 8.32 -10.61 13.32
CA THR A 2 9.35 -9.81 14.01
C THR A 2 9.77 -8.62 13.14
N LYS A 3 10.45 -7.62 13.74
CA LYS A 3 11.08 -6.52 12.99
C LYS A 3 12.02 -7.01 11.88
N GLU A 4 12.72 -8.10 12.14
CA GLU A 4 13.64 -8.72 11.17
C GLU A 4 12.89 -9.20 9.92
N THR A 5 11.69 -9.75 10.07
CA THR A 5 10.85 -10.16 8.93
C THR A 5 10.40 -8.97 8.09
N ILE A 6 10.00 -7.86 8.73
CA ILE A 6 9.60 -6.63 8.03
C ILE A 6 10.79 -6.04 7.27
N LYS A 7 11.97 -6.03 7.89
CA LYS A 7 13.20 -5.56 7.25
C LYS A 7 13.58 -6.43 6.05
N LEU A 8 13.51 -7.76 6.20
CA LEU A 8 13.77 -8.68 5.11
C LEU A 8 12.80 -8.47 3.94
N PHE A 9 11.52 -8.26 4.22
CA PHE A 9 10.52 -7.93 3.20
C PHE A 9 10.92 -6.64 2.44
N SER A 10 11.26 -5.58 3.17
CA SER A 10 11.71 -4.31 2.59
C SER A 10 12.93 -4.48 1.68
N GLU A 11 13.91 -5.29 2.10
CA GLU A 11 15.09 -5.63 1.30
C GLU A 11 14.77 -6.47 0.05
N MET A 12 13.83 -7.41 0.15
CA MET A 12 13.38 -8.24 -0.97
C MET A 12 12.71 -7.41 -2.08
N HIS A 13 11.97 -6.35 -1.69
CA HIS A 13 11.31 -5.43 -2.61
C HIS A 13 12.17 -4.23 -3.02
N ALA A 14 13.45 -4.19 -2.62
CA ALA A 14 14.37 -3.08 -2.87
C ALA A 14 13.80 -1.71 -2.44
N GLU A 15 13.03 -1.68 -1.36
CA GLU A 15 12.44 -0.45 -0.84
C GLU A 15 13.53 0.54 -0.38
N PRO A 16 13.28 1.86 -0.50
CA PRO A 16 14.21 2.87 0.00
C PRO A 16 14.31 2.83 1.54
N SER A 17 15.46 3.28 2.07
CA SER A 17 15.76 3.22 3.50
C SER A 17 14.73 3.94 4.37
N TRP A 18 14.22 5.09 3.91
CA TRP A 18 13.21 5.86 4.64
C TRP A 18 11.93 5.06 4.86
N LEU A 19 11.53 4.24 3.87
CA LEU A 19 10.32 3.44 3.93
C LEU A 19 10.50 2.26 4.87
N SER A 20 11.65 1.59 4.78
CA SER A 20 12.03 0.52 5.71
C SER A 20 12.02 1.00 7.17
N ASP A 21 12.56 2.20 7.41
CA ASP A 21 12.58 2.83 8.73
C ASP A 21 11.17 3.21 9.20
N LEU A 22 10.33 3.71 8.29
CA LEU A 22 8.94 4.06 8.58
C LEU A 22 8.13 2.82 8.99
N ARG A 23 8.27 1.70 8.27
CA ARG A 23 7.64 0.41 8.63
C ARG A 23 8.03 -0.05 10.03
N GLN A 24 9.31 0.04 10.37
CA GLN A 24 9.82 -0.35 11.69
C GLN A 24 9.29 0.56 12.81
N LYS A 25 9.24 1.88 12.59
CA LYS A 25 8.64 2.84 13.54
C LYS A 25 7.15 2.58 13.74
N ALA A 26 6.43 2.27 12.67
CA ALA A 26 5.02 1.92 12.72
C ALA A 26 4.82 0.64 13.54
N PHE A 27 5.61 -0.41 13.27
CA PHE A 27 5.56 -1.67 14.00
C PHE A 27 5.72 -1.48 15.52
N ASP A 28 6.66 -0.64 15.96
CA ASP A 28 6.86 -0.33 17.38
C ASP A 28 5.64 0.31 18.04
N LYS A 29 4.84 1.05 17.28
CA LYS A 29 3.69 1.78 17.80
C LYS A 29 2.44 0.92 17.91
N ILE A 30 2.33 -0.19 17.16
CA ILE A 30 1.12 -1.03 17.09
C ILE A 30 0.66 -1.50 18.47
N GLU A 31 1.58 -1.89 19.36
CA GLU A 31 1.22 -2.37 20.70
C GLU A 31 0.82 -1.23 21.64
N SER A 32 1.38 -0.03 21.42
CA SER A 32 1.15 1.14 22.28
C SER A 32 -0.12 1.93 21.94
N LEU A 33 -0.58 1.84 20.69
CA LEU A 33 -1.71 2.62 20.20
C LEU A 33 -3.03 1.90 20.46
N GLU A 34 -4.08 2.69 20.67
CA GLU A 34 -5.44 2.20 20.79
C GLU A 34 -6.11 2.05 19.42
N LEU A 35 -7.14 1.22 19.34
CA LEU A 35 -7.98 1.14 18.14
C LEU A 35 -8.80 2.42 17.99
N PRO A 36 -9.07 2.87 16.75
CA PRO A 36 -9.87 4.07 16.53
C PRO A 36 -11.32 3.87 17.01
N VAL A 37 -11.96 4.96 17.42
CA VAL A 37 -13.37 4.93 17.82
C VAL A 37 -14.24 5.23 16.62
N ILE A 38 -14.88 4.19 16.07
CA ILE A 38 -15.90 4.34 15.04
C ILE A 38 -17.27 4.37 15.71
N GLU A 39 -17.94 5.52 15.64
CA GLU A 39 -19.28 5.65 16.19
C GLU A 39 -20.22 4.60 15.58
N ARG A 40 -21.03 3.97 16.46
CA ARG A 40 -22.04 2.97 16.08
C ARG A 40 -21.50 1.65 15.51
N VAL A 41 -20.18 1.41 15.51
CA VAL A 41 -19.58 0.13 15.10
C VAL A 41 -18.70 -0.45 16.20
N LYS A 42 -18.97 -1.70 16.59
CA LYS A 42 -18.15 -2.44 17.58
C LYS A 42 -17.32 -3.51 16.86
N PHE A 43 -16.08 -3.16 16.53
CA PHE A 43 -15.16 -4.03 15.78
C PHE A 43 -13.96 -4.54 16.60
N HIS A 44 -13.88 -4.22 17.89
CA HIS A 44 -12.81 -4.64 18.81
C HIS A 44 -12.62 -6.16 18.93
N ARG A 45 -13.63 -6.95 18.52
CA ARG A 45 -13.60 -8.42 18.54
C ARG A 45 -13.34 -9.03 17.16
N TRP A 46 -13.18 -8.20 16.14
CA TRP A 46 -12.93 -8.68 14.78
C TRP A 46 -11.48 -9.10 14.65
N ASN A 47 -11.22 -10.07 13.77
CA ASN A 47 -9.87 -10.40 13.37
C ASN A 47 -9.41 -9.37 12.33
N LEU A 48 -8.66 -8.36 12.78
CA LEU A 48 -8.20 -7.24 11.94
C LEU A 48 -6.85 -7.52 11.27
N GLY A 49 -6.30 -8.71 11.46
CA GLY A 49 -5.02 -9.13 10.89
C GLY A 49 -4.30 -10.10 11.82
N ASP A 50 -3.49 -10.96 11.23
CA ASP A 50 -2.66 -11.95 11.92
C ASP A 50 -1.20 -11.47 12.11
N GLY A 51 -0.88 -10.25 11.67
CA GLY A 51 0.47 -9.70 11.72
C GLY A 51 1.42 -10.45 10.79
N THR A 52 0.94 -10.82 9.59
CA THR A 52 1.75 -11.37 8.50
C THR A 52 1.67 -10.47 7.25
N ILE A 53 2.76 -10.40 6.46
CA ILE A 53 2.77 -9.82 5.12
C ILE A 53 2.74 -11.03 4.19
N THR A 54 1.66 -11.18 3.46
CA THR A 54 1.49 -12.25 2.49
C THR A 54 1.51 -11.66 1.10
N GLU A 55 2.16 -12.36 0.18
CA GLU A 55 2.02 -12.10 -1.25
C GLU A 55 0.95 -13.00 -1.83
N SER A 56 0.20 -12.48 -2.79
CA SER A 56 -0.78 -13.26 -3.54
C SER A 56 -0.14 -13.92 -4.74
N GLU A 57 -0.46 -15.19 -4.95
CA GLU A 57 -0.16 -15.89 -6.20
C GLU A 57 -0.85 -15.20 -7.39
N PRO A 58 -0.19 -15.08 -8.55
CA PRO A 58 -0.81 -14.52 -9.74
C PRO A 58 -2.07 -15.31 -10.11
N SER A 59 -3.22 -14.63 -10.12
CA SER A 59 -4.48 -15.24 -10.56
C SER A 59 -4.74 -14.94 -12.03
N ALA A 60 -4.95 -15.98 -12.84
CA ALA A 60 -5.38 -15.84 -14.23
C ALA A 60 -6.88 -15.52 -14.36
N ASN A 61 -7.66 -15.69 -13.29
CA ASN A 61 -9.11 -15.48 -13.29
C ASN A 61 -9.43 -14.05 -12.83
N VAL A 62 -9.03 -13.07 -13.63
CA VAL A 62 -9.44 -11.67 -13.41
C VAL A 62 -10.73 -11.43 -14.19
N PRO A 63 -11.80 -10.89 -13.57
CA PRO A 63 -13.01 -10.53 -14.29
C PRO A 63 -12.68 -9.55 -15.44
N ASP A 64 -13.57 -9.43 -16.42
CA ASP A 64 -13.37 -8.65 -17.65
C ASP A 64 -13.37 -7.11 -17.43
N PHE A 65 -12.57 -6.65 -16.49
CA PHE A 65 -12.21 -5.25 -16.29
C PHE A 65 -11.16 -4.78 -17.31
N THR A 66 -10.61 -5.71 -18.09
CA THR A 66 -9.68 -5.50 -19.21
C THR A 66 -10.39 -5.12 -20.52
N ALA A 67 -11.72 -5.01 -20.53
CA ALA A 67 -12.44 -4.55 -21.71
C ALA A 67 -11.84 -3.22 -22.21
N LEU A 68 -11.50 -3.20 -23.49
CA LEU A 68 -10.84 -2.08 -24.18
C LEU A 68 -11.79 -0.88 -24.29
N ASP A 69 -11.76 -0.02 -23.29
CA ASP A 69 -12.18 1.39 -23.38
C ASP A 69 -10.96 2.29 -23.21
N ASN A 70 -11.11 3.61 -23.37
CA ASN A 70 -10.00 4.57 -23.18
C ASN A 70 -10.08 5.26 -21.82
N HIS A 71 -10.47 4.55 -20.76
CA HIS A 71 -10.48 5.12 -19.41
C HIS A 71 -9.17 4.83 -18.67
N LEU A 72 -8.85 5.70 -17.71
CA LEU A 72 -7.78 5.47 -16.75
C LEU A 72 -8.12 4.26 -15.88
N LYS A 73 -7.27 3.22 -15.86
CA LYS A 73 -7.53 1.97 -15.14
C LYS A 73 -6.27 1.40 -14.51
N LEU A 74 -6.41 0.92 -13.28
CA LEU A 74 -5.46 0.05 -12.60
C LEU A 74 -6.25 -1.08 -11.97
N VAL A 75 -5.89 -2.32 -12.30
CA VAL A 75 -6.54 -3.53 -11.78
C VAL A 75 -5.53 -4.29 -10.96
N GLN A 76 -5.80 -4.39 -9.66
CA GLN A 76 -4.97 -5.13 -8.72
C GLN A 76 -5.76 -6.31 -8.14
N VAL A 77 -5.15 -7.49 -8.10
CA VAL A 77 -5.73 -8.70 -7.51
C VAL A 77 -4.80 -9.19 -6.40
N GLY A 78 -5.28 -9.06 -5.15
CA GLY A 78 -4.43 -9.30 -3.99
C GLY A 78 -3.28 -8.29 -3.97
N THR A 79 -2.05 -8.77 -4.03
CA THR A 79 -0.83 -7.93 -4.05
C THR A 79 -0.27 -7.67 -5.45
N GLN A 80 -0.89 -8.22 -6.50
CA GLN A 80 -0.37 -8.18 -7.86
C GLN A 80 -1.15 -7.18 -8.71
N THR A 81 -0.44 -6.31 -9.41
CA THR A 81 -1.03 -5.48 -10.46
C THR A 81 -1.14 -6.30 -11.75
N VAL A 82 -2.37 -6.41 -12.27
CA VAL A 82 -2.68 -7.24 -13.43
C VAL A 82 -2.82 -6.39 -14.70
N PHE A 83 -3.26 -5.15 -14.56
CA PHE A 83 -3.48 -4.26 -15.69
C PHE A 83 -3.32 -2.82 -15.28
N GLU A 84 -2.60 -2.05 -16.10
CA GLU A 84 -2.49 -0.60 -16.00
C GLU A 84 -2.78 0.00 -17.38
N GLN A 85 -3.58 1.06 -17.41
CA GLN A 85 -3.91 1.79 -18.61
C GLN A 85 -4.07 3.26 -18.30
N ILE A 86 -3.28 4.08 -19.03
CA ILE A 86 -3.36 5.53 -19.00
C ILE A 86 -3.66 6.01 -20.42
N PRO A 87 -4.76 6.74 -20.63
CA PRO A 87 -5.05 7.41 -21.90
C PRO A 87 -3.92 8.36 -22.30
N VAL A 88 -3.56 8.38 -23.58
CA VAL A 88 -2.45 9.19 -24.11
C VAL A 88 -2.63 10.66 -23.76
N GLU A 89 -3.87 11.16 -23.81
CA GLU A 89 -4.18 12.56 -23.50
C GLU A 89 -3.89 12.94 -22.04
N LEU A 90 -4.00 11.99 -21.11
CA LEU A 90 -3.69 12.19 -19.69
C LEU A 90 -2.18 12.04 -19.45
N ALA A 91 -1.54 11.07 -20.09
CA ALA A 91 -0.09 10.92 -20.03
C ALA A 91 0.64 12.17 -20.55
N GLU A 92 0.17 12.78 -21.63
CA GLU A 92 0.69 14.05 -22.16
C GLU A 92 0.51 15.24 -21.21
N GLN A 93 -0.48 15.18 -20.31
CA GLN A 93 -0.71 16.17 -19.25
C GLN A 93 0.15 15.92 -18.00
N GLY A 94 0.93 14.82 -17.99
CA GLY A 94 1.79 14.44 -16.86
C GLY A 94 1.07 13.65 -15.77
N VAL A 95 -0.12 13.08 -16.05
CA VAL A 95 -0.82 12.19 -15.10
C VAL A 95 -0.06 10.87 -14.98
N ILE A 96 0.16 10.44 -13.75
CA ILE A 96 0.78 9.15 -13.43
C ILE A 96 -0.23 8.31 -12.67
N PHE A 97 -0.49 7.09 -13.16
CA PHE A 97 -1.35 6.13 -12.47
C PHE A 97 -0.79 4.73 -12.56
N THR A 98 -0.10 4.31 -11.51
CA THR A 98 0.64 3.04 -11.45
C THR A 98 0.63 2.46 -10.05
N ASP A 99 1.11 1.23 -9.89
CA ASP A 99 1.25 0.59 -8.60
C ASP A 99 2.33 1.25 -7.72
N PHE A 100 2.25 1.00 -6.41
CA PHE A 100 3.12 1.66 -5.45
C PHE A 100 4.62 1.36 -5.65
N HIS A 101 4.99 0.14 -6.07
CA HIS A 101 6.39 -0.21 -6.27
C HIS A 101 6.93 0.51 -7.52
N SER A 102 6.16 0.54 -8.60
CA SER A 102 6.49 1.33 -9.80
C SER A 102 6.58 2.82 -9.49
N ALA A 103 5.68 3.36 -8.66
CA ALA A 103 5.72 4.77 -8.24
C ALA A 103 6.96 5.13 -7.41
N LEU A 104 7.49 4.19 -6.60
CA LEU A 104 8.76 4.40 -5.88
C LEU A 104 9.95 4.55 -6.83
N GLU A 105 9.89 3.98 -8.03
CA GLU A 105 10.93 4.12 -9.04
C GLU A 105 10.72 5.37 -9.91
N GLU A 106 9.48 5.65 -10.32
CA GLU A 106 9.15 6.74 -11.24
C GLU A 106 9.13 8.12 -10.58
N ILE A 107 8.57 8.22 -9.36
CA ILE A 107 8.37 9.49 -8.63
C ILE A 107 8.76 9.37 -7.13
N PRO A 108 9.99 8.91 -6.81
CA PRO A 108 10.42 8.63 -5.43
C PRO A 108 10.26 9.82 -4.48
N GLU A 109 10.60 11.03 -4.95
CA GLU A 109 10.56 12.25 -4.12
C GLU A 109 9.12 12.59 -3.71
N LEU A 110 8.15 12.45 -4.62
CA LEU A 110 6.74 12.69 -4.34
C LEU A 110 6.16 11.61 -3.44
N VAL A 111 6.54 10.34 -3.66
CA VAL A 111 6.10 9.26 -2.77
C VAL A 111 6.62 9.48 -1.36
N GLU A 112 7.91 9.82 -1.20
CA GLU A 112 8.48 10.09 0.12
C GLU A 112 7.83 11.28 0.82
N GLU A 113 7.52 12.37 0.09
CA GLU A 113 6.89 13.56 0.65
C GLU A 113 5.45 13.30 1.12
N PHE A 114 4.65 12.56 0.34
CA PHE A 114 3.22 12.45 0.57
C PHE A 114 2.79 11.14 1.25
N PHE A 115 3.59 10.09 1.22
CA PHE A 115 3.22 8.79 1.79
C PHE A 115 2.95 8.91 3.30
N MET A 116 1.73 8.51 3.72
CA MET A 116 1.26 8.58 5.11
C MET A 116 1.28 9.99 5.73
N SER A 117 1.21 11.04 4.91
CA SER A 117 1.13 12.44 5.37
C SER A 117 -0.26 12.81 5.92
N SER A 118 -1.31 12.27 5.31
CA SER A 118 -2.73 12.55 5.65
C SER A 118 -3.25 11.67 6.78
N VAL A 119 -2.84 10.41 6.82
CA VAL A 119 -3.09 9.47 7.92
C VAL A 119 -1.72 9.04 8.40
N LYS A 120 -1.34 9.53 9.59
CA LYS A 120 -0.02 9.27 10.12
C LYS A 120 0.04 7.86 10.68
N TYR A 121 1.22 7.27 10.60
CA TYR A 121 1.47 5.93 11.13
C TYR A 121 1.22 5.83 12.65
N ASP A 122 1.18 6.95 13.38
CA ASP A 122 0.96 7.00 14.82
C ASP A 122 -0.41 7.54 15.25
N ASP A 123 -1.35 7.73 14.31
CA ASP A 123 -2.70 8.21 14.60
C ASP A 123 -3.50 7.19 15.45
N ASP A 124 -3.51 5.93 15.03
CA ASP A 124 -4.17 4.84 15.75
C ASP A 124 -3.53 3.48 15.40
N LYS A 125 -3.97 2.43 16.10
CA LYS A 125 -3.43 1.08 15.92
C LYS A 125 -3.62 0.51 14.51
N LEU A 126 -4.70 0.85 13.81
CA LEU A 126 -4.94 0.42 12.42
C LEU A 126 -4.06 1.17 11.44
N ALA A 127 -3.84 2.47 11.64
CA ALA A 127 -2.89 3.24 10.85
C ALA A 127 -1.47 2.68 10.98
N ALA A 128 -1.01 2.44 12.22
CA ALA A 128 0.28 1.81 12.47
C ALA A 128 0.39 0.42 11.85
N TYR A 129 -0.66 -0.39 11.96
CA TYR A 129 -0.71 -1.71 11.35
C TYR A 129 -0.61 -1.63 9.83
N HIS A 130 -1.37 -0.74 9.19
CA HIS A 130 -1.33 -0.52 7.75
C HIS A 130 0.07 -0.08 7.30
N THR A 131 0.67 0.93 7.92
CA THR A 131 2.02 1.41 7.55
C THR A 131 3.09 0.34 7.74
N ALA A 132 2.99 -0.51 8.78
CA ALA A 132 3.97 -1.57 9.00
C ALA A 132 3.85 -2.71 7.96
N TYR A 133 2.63 -3.07 7.57
CA TYR A 133 2.34 -4.33 6.87
C TYR A 133 1.77 -4.20 5.46
N PHE A 134 1.59 -2.98 4.93
CA PHE A 134 1.15 -2.83 3.54
C PHE A 134 2.13 -3.50 2.58
N ASN A 135 1.63 -4.04 1.47
CA ASN A 135 2.42 -4.78 0.48
C ASN A 135 2.18 -4.30 -0.95
N SER A 136 1.14 -3.51 -1.15
CA SER A 136 0.69 -3.05 -2.47
C SER A 136 -0.23 -1.85 -2.31
N GLY A 137 -0.42 -1.11 -3.40
CA GLY A 137 -1.26 0.07 -3.45
C GLY A 137 -1.25 0.68 -4.84
N ALA A 138 -2.18 1.60 -5.08
CA ALA A 138 -2.23 2.38 -6.31
C ALA A 138 -1.82 3.82 -6.01
N VAL A 139 -1.05 4.43 -6.90
CA VAL A 139 -0.62 5.83 -6.82
C VAL A 139 -1.18 6.56 -8.02
N LEU A 140 -1.90 7.65 -7.75
CA LEU A 140 -2.40 8.60 -8.74
C LEU A 140 -1.82 9.98 -8.43
N TYR A 141 -1.12 10.55 -9.40
CA TYR A 141 -0.59 11.91 -9.36
C TYR A 141 -1.07 12.70 -10.58
#